data_AF-A0A5B9DPZ9-F1
#
_entry.id   AF-A0A5B9DPZ9-F1
#
_cell.length_a   1.000
_cell.length_b   1.000
_cell.length_c   1.000
_cell.angle_alpha   90.00
_cell.angle_beta   90.00
_cell.angle_gamma   90.00
#
_symmetry.space_group_name_H-M   'P 1'
#
loop_
_entity.id
_entity.type
_entity.pdbx_description
1 polymer ?
#
loop_
_entity_poly.entity_id
_entity_poly.type
_entity_poly.pdbx_seq_one_letter_code
_entity_poly.pdbx_strand_id
1 'polypeptide(L)'
;MQKTSTKTLYDYWNALRGSRSAPDRKDIDPTRIRSALANTFILELSDENSFVFRLAGSHLCTAYCRELKGRSFTGLWHERDRDALDTLIRAVTEDHAVALVTFQGTTPIDTKVTFETILLPLRHNGSTQTRLLGAMTALEEPYWLGVQPLVEQRITGLRLIWPDDLATSDVARDVAAAVPGVGFAAPGHAPMPIPSTVFGRSARRYAHLAVIDGGRH
;
A
#
# COMPACT_ATOMS: atom_id res chain seq x y z
N MET A 1 7.84 -0.12 5.04
CA MET A 1 8.73 -0.24 3.87
C MET A 1 10.13 -0.41 4.41
N GLN A 2 10.76 -1.54 4.09
CA GLN A 2 12.09 -1.90 4.59
C GLN A 2 13.17 -1.72 3.52
N LYS A 3 12.82 -1.87 2.23
CA LYS A 3 13.79 -1.79 1.14
C LYS A 3 13.85 -0.43 0.47
N THR A 4 15.06 -0.05 0.11
CA THR A 4 15.37 1.20 -0.59
C THR A 4 14.65 1.29 -1.91
N SER A 5 14.55 0.21 -2.68
CA SER A 5 13.82 0.15 -3.95
C SER A 5 12.34 0.52 -3.77
N THR A 6 11.68 -0.14 -2.82
CA THR A 6 10.27 0.07 -2.47
C THR A 6 10.02 1.51 -2.02
N LYS A 7 10.87 2.02 -1.12
CA LYS A 7 10.81 3.40 -0.62
C LYS A 7 11.05 4.42 -1.75
N THR A 8 12.10 4.23 -2.55
CA THR A 8 12.44 5.12 -3.67
C THR A 8 11.29 5.21 -4.68
N LEU A 9 10.65 4.07 -4.99
CA LEU A 9 9.52 4.04 -5.92
C LEU A 9 8.29 4.75 -5.32
N TYR A 10 8.00 4.54 -4.04
CA TYR A 10 6.93 5.23 -3.34
C TYR A 10 7.14 6.75 -3.29
N ASP A 11 8.32 7.20 -2.87
CA ASP A 11 8.65 8.62 -2.75
C ASP A 11 8.55 9.31 -4.12
N TYR A 12 9.05 8.66 -5.17
CA TYR A 12 8.92 9.13 -6.55
C TYR A 12 7.46 9.23 -7.00
N TRP A 13 6.68 8.17 -6.78
CA TRP A 13 5.25 8.14 -7.12
C TRP A 13 4.46 9.21 -6.36
N ASN A 14 4.77 9.39 -5.07
CA ASN A 14 4.11 10.36 -4.21
C ASN A 14 4.42 11.81 -4.64
N ALA A 15 5.66 12.08 -5.04
CA ALA A 15 6.03 13.36 -5.62
C ALA A 15 5.33 13.61 -6.97
N LEU A 16 5.19 12.57 -7.80
CA LEU A 16 4.60 12.69 -9.13
C LEU A 16 3.07 12.91 -9.11
N ARG A 17 2.36 12.27 -8.17
CA ARG A 17 0.91 12.48 -8.03
C ARG A 17 0.55 13.91 -7.64
N GLY A 18 1.38 14.56 -6.82
CA GLY A 18 1.04 15.83 -6.18
C GLY A 18 -0.28 15.70 -5.41
N SER A 19 -1.23 16.59 -5.71
CA SER A 19 -2.58 16.59 -5.11
C SER A 19 -3.58 15.62 -5.78
N ARG A 20 -3.19 14.92 -6.84
CA ARG A 20 -4.06 13.94 -7.53
C ARG A 20 -4.04 12.61 -6.81
N SER A 21 -5.11 11.82 -6.90
CA SER A 21 -5.17 10.47 -6.29
C SER A 21 -4.22 9.43 -6.89
N ALA A 22 -3.68 9.68 -8.09
CA ALA A 22 -2.63 8.89 -8.72
C ALA A 22 -2.00 9.69 -9.86
N PRO A 23 -0.71 9.46 -10.18
CA PRO A 23 -0.05 10.08 -11.32
C PRO A 23 -0.53 9.46 -12.64
N ASP A 24 -0.37 10.18 -13.74
CA ASP A 24 -0.59 9.61 -15.08
C ASP A 24 0.61 8.73 -15.45
N ARG A 25 0.37 7.62 -16.13
CA ARG A 25 1.42 6.78 -16.69
C ARG A 25 2.36 7.58 -17.59
N LYS A 26 1.85 8.59 -18.31
CA LYS A 26 2.67 9.46 -19.18
C LYS A 26 3.66 10.33 -18.40
N ASP A 27 3.38 10.60 -17.12
CA ASP A 27 4.25 11.42 -16.26
C ASP A 27 5.46 10.62 -15.75
N ILE A 28 5.44 9.29 -15.88
CA ILE A 28 6.52 8.43 -15.40
C ILE A 28 7.75 8.53 -16.31
N ASP A 29 8.82 9.06 -15.73
CA ASP A 29 10.17 9.11 -16.27
C ASP A 29 11.05 8.04 -15.59
N PRO A 30 11.37 6.93 -16.29
CA PRO A 30 12.19 5.85 -15.76
C PRO A 30 13.57 6.30 -15.28
N THR A 31 14.11 7.38 -15.86
CA THR A 31 15.48 7.83 -15.56
C THR A 31 15.62 8.34 -14.12
N ARG A 32 14.52 8.83 -13.52
CA ARG A 32 14.47 9.32 -12.14
C ARG A 32 14.48 8.21 -11.08
N ILE A 33 14.18 6.97 -11.47
CA ILE A 33 14.15 5.80 -10.59
C ILE A 33 15.17 4.73 -11.02
N ARG A 34 16.26 5.13 -11.70
CA ARG A 34 17.24 4.22 -12.31
C ARG A 34 17.76 3.14 -11.36
N SER A 35 17.99 3.48 -10.09
CA SER A 35 18.46 2.55 -9.05
C SER A 35 17.42 1.48 -8.65
N ALA A 36 16.13 1.77 -8.83
CA ALA A 36 15.03 0.87 -8.51
C ALA A 36 14.51 0.09 -9.72
N LEU A 37 14.81 0.52 -10.96
CA LEU A 37 14.24 -0.04 -12.20
C LEU A 37 14.37 -1.55 -12.33
N ALA A 38 15.49 -2.13 -11.89
CA ALA A 38 15.71 -3.57 -11.97
C ALA A 38 14.70 -4.38 -11.11
N ASN A 39 14.14 -3.73 -10.09
CA ASN A 39 13.13 -4.27 -9.18
C ASN A 39 11.70 -3.79 -9.51
N THR A 40 11.53 -2.91 -10.50
CA THR A 40 10.24 -2.30 -10.84
C THR A 40 9.49 -3.14 -11.87
N PHE A 41 8.16 -3.13 -11.79
CA PHE A 41 7.28 -3.72 -12.78
C PHE A 41 6.05 -2.85 -13.01
N ILE A 42 5.39 -3.08 -14.14
CA ILE A 42 4.10 -2.47 -14.46
C ILE A 42 3.12 -3.60 -14.74
N LEU A 43 2.00 -3.59 -14.03
CA LEU A 43 0.86 -4.46 -14.31
C LEU A 43 -0.17 -3.72 -15.16
N GLU A 44 -0.87 -4.47 -15.98
CA GLU A 44 -1.97 -4.01 -16.81
C GLU A 44 -3.14 -4.97 -16.67
N LEU A 45 -4.35 -4.43 -16.57
CA LEU A 45 -5.57 -5.22 -16.58
C LEU A 45 -5.77 -5.79 -18.00
N SER A 46 -5.83 -7.11 -18.10
CA SER A 46 -6.10 -7.81 -19.35
C SER A 46 -7.62 -7.90 -19.63
N ASP A 47 -7.97 -8.31 -20.85
CA ASP A 47 -9.36 -8.54 -21.27
C ASP A 47 -10.05 -9.65 -20.45
N GLU A 48 -9.27 -10.54 -19.83
CA GLU A 48 -9.73 -11.60 -18.93
C GLU A 48 -9.96 -11.10 -17.48
N ASN A 49 -9.95 -9.78 -17.28
CA ASN A 49 -10.09 -9.13 -15.97
C ASN A 49 -9.03 -9.59 -14.95
N SER A 50 -7.83 -9.91 -15.43
CA SER A 50 -6.69 -10.30 -14.61
C SER A 50 -5.48 -9.39 -14.86
N PHE A 51 -4.71 -9.08 -13.82
CA PHE A 51 -3.52 -8.26 -13.97
C PHE A 51 -2.35 -9.08 -14.51
N VAL A 52 -1.77 -8.63 -15.62
CA VAL A 52 -0.60 -9.22 -16.25
C VAL A 52 0.58 -8.28 -16.25
N PHE A 53 1.80 -8.82 -16.24
CA PHE A 53 3.01 -8.00 -16.34
C PHE A 53 3.13 -7.41 -17.74
N ARG A 54 3.04 -6.09 -17.85
CA ARG A 54 3.39 -5.38 -19.09
C ARG A 54 4.90 -5.16 -19.21
N LEU A 55 5.53 -4.93 -18.07
CA LEU A 55 6.97 -4.75 -17.91
C LEU A 55 7.41 -5.38 -16.59
N ALA A 56 8.57 -6.02 -16.57
CA ALA A 56 9.21 -6.50 -15.36
C ALA A 56 10.71 -6.21 -15.43
N GLY A 57 11.27 -5.70 -14.34
CA GLY A 57 12.69 -5.44 -14.20
C GLY A 57 13.51 -6.74 -14.21
N SER A 58 14.80 -6.62 -14.53
CA SER A 58 15.70 -7.76 -14.69
C SER A 58 15.82 -8.62 -13.43
N HIS A 59 15.86 -8.01 -12.23
CA HIS A 59 15.97 -8.78 -10.99
C HIS A 59 14.74 -9.64 -10.72
N LEU A 60 13.55 -9.17 -11.13
CA LEU A 60 12.34 -10.00 -11.05
C LEU A 60 12.45 -11.18 -12.00
N CYS A 61 12.78 -10.94 -13.26
CA CYS A 61 12.94 -12.03 -14.23
C CYS A 61 14.00 -13.04 -13.77
N THR A 62 15.10 -12.58 -13.17
CA THR A 62 16.10 -13.43 -12.53
C THR A 62 15.51 -14.25 -11.38
N ALA A 63 14.79 -13.64 -10.43
CA ALA A 63 14.19 -14.36 -9.29
C ALA A 63 13.25 -15.51 -9.73
N TYR A 64 12.51 -15.32 -10.83
CA TYR A 64 11.64 -16.37 -11.38
C TYR A 64 12.32 -17.25 -12.45
N CYS A 65 13.61 -17.00 -12.74
CA CYS A 65 14.38 -17.64 -13.81
C CYS A 65 13.67 -17.65 -15.16
N ARG A 66 12.85 -16.62 -15.45
CA ARG A 66 12.06 -16.51 -16.67
C ARG A 66 11.59 -15.08 -16.93
N GLU A 67 11.28 -14.79 -18.18
CA GLU A 67 10.59 -13.55 -18.52
C GLU A 67 9.16 -13.55 -17.95
N LEU A 68 8.82 -12.48 -17.24
CA LEU A 68 7.49 -12.30 -16.65
C LEU A 68 6.50 -11.59 -17.55
N LYS A 69 6.97 -10.90 -18.61
CA LYS A 69 6.09 -10.15 -19.52
C LYS A 69 4.98 -11.03 -20.08
N GLY A 70 3.74 -10.54 -20.01
CA GLY A 70 2.52 -11.22 -20.43
C GLY A 70 1.99 -12.27 -19.43
N ARG A 71 2.71 -12.57 -18.34
CA ARG A 71 2.25 -13.55 -17.34
C ARG A 71 1.29 -12.90 -16.35
N SER A 72 0.37 -13.70 -15.81
CA SER A 72 -0.51 -13.29 -14.73
C SER A 72 0.27 -13.02 -13.44
N PHE A 73 -0.03 -11.89 -12.80
CA PHE A 73 0.49 -11.55 -11.48
C PHE A 73 -0.12 -12.43 -10.39
N THR A 74 -1.45 -12.61 -10.40
CA THR A 74 -2.17 -13.45 -9.42
C THR A 74 -1.81 -14.93 -9.55
N GLY A 75 -1.46 -15.37 -10.76
CA GLY A 75 -1.00 -16.75 -11.02
C GLY A 75 0.34 -17.10 -10.39
N LEU A 76 1.10 -16.13 -9.86
CA LEU A 76 2.33 -16.41 -9.13
C LEU A 76 2.08 -16.75 -7.64
N TRP A 77 0.86 -16.57 -7.15
CA TRP A 77 0.51 -16.75 -5.74
C TRP A 77 -0.22 -18.06 -5.51
N HIS A 78 -0.04 -18.64 -4.32
CA HIS A 78 -0.78 -19.81 -3.91
C HIS A 78 -2.29 -19.52 -3.86
N GLU A 79 -3.11 -20.52 -4.15
CA GLU A 79 -4.57 -20.39 -4.28
C GLU A 79 -5.22 -19.77 -3.05
N ARG A 80 -4.76 -20.15 -1.85
CA ARG A 80 -5.26 -19.60 -0.56
C ARG A 80 -5.07 -18.09 -0.39
N ASP A 81 -4.15 -17.49 -1.12
CA ASP A 81 -3.82 -16.07 -0.97
C ASP A 81 -4.41 -15.22 -2.11
N ARG A 82 -5.07 -15.86 -3.10
CA ARG A 82 -5.64 -15.15 -4.27
C ARG A 82 -6.78 -14.20 -3.89
N ASP A 83 -7.70 -14.61 -3.03
CA ASP A 83 -8.82 -13.75 -2.59
C ASP A 83 -8.32 -12.51 -1.83
N ALA A 84 -7.30 -12.69 -1.00
CA ALA A 84 -6.65 -11.60 -0.27
C ALA A 84 -5.94 -10.64 -1.23
N LEU A 85 -5.27 -11.17 -2.25
CA LEU A 85 -4.60 -10.38 -3.28
C LEU A 85 -5.60 -9.62 -4.16
N ASP A 86 -6.72 -10.22 -4.54
CA ASP A 86 -7.76 -9.55 -5.33
C ASP A 86 -8.41 -8.40 -4.55
N THR A 87 -8.70 -8.63 -3.27
CA THR A 87 -9.18 -7.58 -2.34
C THR A 87 -8.16 -6.44 -2.25
N LEU A 88 -6.88 -6.78 -2.13
CA LEU A 88 -5.80 -5.81 -2.07
C LEU A 88 -5.69 -4.99 -3.36
N ILE A 89 -5.75 -5.64 -4.52
CA ILE A 89 -5.69 -4.98 -5.82
C ILE A 89 -6.88 -4.03 -5.98
N ARG A 90 -8.09 -4.43 -5.57
CA ARG A 90 -9.27 -3.55 -5.57
C ARG A 90 -9.07 -2.31 -4.71
N ALA A 91 -8.54 -2.46 -3.49
CA ALA A 91 -8.24 -1.31 -2.64
C ALA A 91 -7.23 -0.35 -3.31
N VAL A 92 -6.26 -0.88 -4.07
CA VAL A 92 -5.30 -0.04 -4.81
C VAL A 92 -5.96 0.66 -6.00
N THR A 93 -6.79 -0.05 -6.78
CA THR A 93 -7.36 0.48 -8.03
C THR A 93 -8.59 1.36 -7.84
N GLU A 94 -9.44 1.04 -6.87
CA GLU A 94 -10.71 1.70 -6.57
C GLU A 94 -10.55 2.78 -5.50
N ASP A 95 -9.89 2.47 -4.38
CA ASP A 95 -9.71 3.42 -3.26
C ASP A 95 -8.43 4.25 -3.35
N HIS A 96 -7.64 4.06 -4.42
CA HIS A 96 -6.33 4.70 -4.65
C HIS A 96 -5.35 4.53 -3.49
N ALA A 97 -5.52 3.45 -2.71
CA ALA A 97 -4.60 3.09 -1.64
C ALA A 97 -3.27 2.57 -2.21
N VAL A 98 -2.24 2.58 -1.38
CA VAL A 98 -0.94 1.96 -1.67
C VAL A 98 -0.84 0.68 -0.86
N ALA A 99 -0.57 -0.43 -1.55
CA ALA A 99 -0.41 -1.72 -0.88
C ALA A 99 1.06 -2.08 -0.72
N LEU A 100 1.45 -2.48 0.49
CA LEU A 100 2.74 -3.06 0.80
C LEU A 100 2.52 -4.51 1.27
N VAL A 101 3.11 -5.45 0.57
CA VAL A 101 2.99 -6.89 0.82
C VAL A 101 4.36 -7.45 1.16
N THR A 102 4.45 -8.18 2.26
CA THR A 102 5.57 -9.08 2.53
C THR A 102 5.12 -10.50 2.26
N PHE A 103 5.95 -11.27 1.58
CA PHE A 103 5.63 -12.65 1.24
C PHE A 103 6.88 -13.51 1.23
N GLN A 104 6.69 -14.83 1.35
CA GLN A 104 7.73 -15.81 1.20
C GLN A 104 7.61 -16.47 -0.17
N GLY A 105 8.69 -16.43 -0.95
CA GLY A 105 8.83 -17.19 -2.18
C GLY A 105 9.49 -18.54 -1.91
N THR A 106 8.95 -19.60 -2.50
CA THR A 106 9.44 -20.97 -2.35
C THR A 106 9.91 -21.51 -3.70
N THR A 107 11.03 -22.25 -3.68
CA THR A 107 11.62 -22.94 -4.84
C THR A 107 11.16 -24.41 -4.90
N PRO A 108 11.41 -25.15 -6.00
CA PRO A 108 11.06 -26.57 -6.10
C PRO A 108 11.70 -27.47 -5.03
N ILE A 109 12.85 -27.06 -4.48
CA ILE A 109 13.60 -27.79 -3.46
C ILE A 109 13.30 -27.30 -2.03
N ASP A 110 12.17 -26.60 -1.83
CA ASP A 110 11.69 -26.03 -0.56
C ASP A 110 12.65 -25.02 0.12
N THR A 111 13.58 -24.44 -0.65
CA THR A 111 14.33 -23.26 -0.18
C THR A 111 13.47 -22.01 -0.31
N LYS A 112 13.59 -21.10 0.67
CA LYS A 112 12.68 -19.98 0.90
C LYS A 112 13.43 -18.67 0.98
N VAL A 113 12.84 -17.61 0.45
CA VAL A 113 13.34 -16.24 0.60
C VAL A 113 12.16 -15.28 0.75
N THR A 114 12.32 -14.31 1.64
CA THR A 114 11.28 -13.32 1.92
C THR A 114 11.44 -12.13 0.99
N PHE A 115 10.34 -11.59 0.50
CA PHE A 115 10.27 -10.42 -0.35
C PHE A 115 9.39 -9.33 0.26
N GLU A 116 9.63 -8.11 -0.17
CA GLU A 116 8.73 -6.97 -0.04
C GLU A 116 8.30 -6.53 -1.44
N THR A 117 6.99 -6.35 -1.64
CA THR A 117 6.39 -5.79 -2.86
C THR A 117 5.50 -4.61 -2.51
N ILE A 118 5.58 -3.55 -3.30
CA ILE A 118 4.63 -2.44 -3.26
C ILE A 118 3.82 -2.38 -4.55
N LEU A 119 2.53 -2.05 -4.42
CA LEU A 119 1.62 -1.78 -5.53
C LEU A 119 1.07 -0.35 -5.39
N LEU A 120 1.17 0.40 -6.47
CA LEU A 120 0.83 1.81 -6.57
C LEU A 120 -0.13 2.01 -7.75
N PRO A 121 -1.24 2.74 -7.59
CA PRO A 121 -2.17 2.95 -8.69
C PRO A 121 -1.58 3.93 -9.72
N LEU A 122 -1.86 3.67 -10.99
CA LEU A 122 -1.54 4.57 -12.09
C LEU A 122 -2.78 4.93 -12.89
N ARG A 123 -2.88 6.21 -13.28
CA ARG A 123 -3.88 6.65 -14.26
C ARG A 123 -3.39 6.35 -15.66
N HIS A 124 -4.29 5.83 -16.49
CA HIS A 124 -4.04 5.63 -17.90
C HIS A 124 -5.33 5.87 -18.68
N ASN A 125 -5.28 6.80 -19.64
CA ASN A 125 -6.45 7.24 -20.41
C ASN A 125 -7.65 7.64 -19.52
N GLY A 126 -7.37 8.27 -18.37
CA GLY A 126 -8.40 8.71 -17.42
C GLY A 126 -8.84 7.66 -16.38
N SER A 127 -8.47 6.39 -16.53
CA SER A 127 -8.83 5.31 -15.58
C SER A 127 -7.65 4.91 -14.68
N THR A 128 -7.91 4.70 -13.37
CA THR A 128 -6.94 4.16 -12.40
C THR A 128 -6.97 2.64 -12.28
N GLN A 129 -7.98 1.99 -12.87
CA GLN A 129 -8.21 0.56 -12.69
C GLN A 129 -7.41 -0.31 -13.66
N THR A 130 -6.74 0.31 -14.65
CA THR A 130 -6.13 -0.41 -15.77
C THR A 130 -4.65 -0.69 -15.59
N ARG A 131 -3.94 0.08 -14.74
CA ARG A 131 -2.49 -0.05 -14.59
C ARG A 131 -2.04 0.14 -13.14
N LEU A 132 -1.07 -0.69 -12.75
CA LEU A 132 -0.38 -0.58 -11.46
C LEU A 132 1.12 -0.46 -11.70
N LEU A 133 1.78 0.38 -10.92
CA LEU A 133 3.22 0.42 -10.78
C LEU A 133 3.60 -0.37 -9.53
N GLY A 134 4.66 -1.16 -9.59
CA GLY A 134 5.14 -1.84 -8.41
C GLY A 134 6.65 -2.03 -8.40
N ALA A 135 7.16 -2.34 -7.22
CA ALA A 135 8.51 -2.86 -7.05
C ALA A 135 8.45 -4.11 -6.18
N MET A 136 9.33 -5.07 -6.46
CA MET A 136 9.49 -6.31 -5.72
C MET A 136 10.97 -6.51 -5.41
N THR A 137 11.33 -6.74 -4.15
CA THR A 137 12.73 -6.87 -3.75
C THR A 137 12.87 -7.88 -2.62
N ALA A 138 13.90 -8.72 -2.70
CA ALA A 138 14.18 -9.70 -1.66
C ALA A 138 14.64 -8.99 -0.37
N LEU A 139 14.13 -9.42 0.78
CA LEU A 139 14.58 -8.92 2.09
C LEU A 139 16.03 -9.30 2.37
N GLU A 140 16.42 -10.47 1.90
CA GLU A 140 17.81 -10.94 1.89
C GLU A 140 18.07 -11.52 0.50
N GLU A 141 19.27 -11.35 -0.03
CA GLU A 141 19.67 -11.88 -1.34
C GLU A 141 20.53 -13.12 -1.14
N PRO A 142 19.93 -14.32 -1.03
CA PRO A 142 20.71 -15.54 -0.88
C PRO A 142 21.44 -15.86 -2.19
N TYR A 143 22.58 -16.53 -2.08
CA TYR A 143 23.45 -16.87 -3.23
C TYR A 143 22.74 -17.69 -4.33
N TRP A 144 21.65 -18.39 -3.99
CA TRP A 144 20.88 -19.21 -4.92
C TRP A 144 19.79 -18.43 -5.67
N LEU A 145 19.48 -17.19 -5.27
CA LEU A 145 18.45 -16.38 -5.91
C LEU A 145 18.85 -16.11 -7.37
N GLY A 146 18.03 -16.57 -8.31
CA GLY A 146 18.34 -16.51 -9.75
C GLY A 146 18.97 -17.77 -10.33
N VAL A 147 19.29 -18.76 -9.50
CA VAL A 147 19.70 -20.11 -9.92
C VAL A 147 18.51 -21.06 -9.87
N GLN A 148 17.65 -20.92 -8.86
CA GLN A 148 16.43 -21.69 -8.68
C GLN A 148 15.20 -20.80 -8.89
N PRO A 149 14.20 -21.21 -9.69
CA PRO A 149 13.00 -20.42 -9.90
C PRO A 149 12.13 -20.41 -8.65
N LEU A 150 11.56 -19.25 -8.33
CA LEU A 150 10.40 -19.19 -7.45
C LEU A 150 9.20 -19.81 -8.16
N VAL A 151 8.58 -20.79 -7.52
CA VAL A 151 7.41 -21.52 -8.06
C VAL A 151 6.12 -21.21 -7.32
N GLU A 152 6.22 -20.72 -6.08
CA GLU A 152 5.07 -20.39 -5.25
C GLU A 152 5.39 -19.18 -4.36
N GLN A 153 4.37 -18.37 -4.08
CA GLN A 153 4.44 -17.27 -3.11
C GLN A 153 3.33 -17.38 -2.08
N ARG A 154 3.67 -17.12 -0.82
CA ARG A 154 2.73 -17.05 0.31
C ARG A 154 2.80 -15.71 1.01
N ILE A 155 1.66 -15.04 1.18
CA ILE A 155 1.57 -13.76 1.89
C ILE A 155 1.92 -14.00 3.36
N THR A 156 2.86 -13.23 3.89
CA THR A 156 3.25 -13.25 5.31
C THR A 156 2.84 -11.96 6.04
N GLY A 157 2.59 -10.88 5.30
CA GLY A 157 2.11 -9.62 5.86
C GLY A 157 1.57 -8.69 4.78
N LEU A 158 0.61 -7.86 5.17
CA LEU A 158 -0.06 -6.92 4.28
C LEU A 158 -0.31 -5.63 5.04
N ARG A 159 -0.01 -4.50 4.39
CA ARG A 159 -0.27 -3.17 4.91
C ARG A 159 -0.80 -2.28 3.78
N LEU A 160 -1.93 -1.64 4.03
CA LEU A 160 -2.44 -0.55 3.20
C LEU A 160 -1.97 0.79 3.74
N ILE A 161 -1.70 1.73 2.83
CA ILE A 161 -1.21 3.07 3.10
C ILE A 161 -2.08 4.03 2.30
N TRP A 162 -2.75 4.96 2.97
CA TRP A 162 -3.57 6.00 2.36
C TRP A 162 -2.76 7.29 2.30
N PRO A 163 -2.33 7.75 1.10
CA PRO A 163 -1.47 8.93 0.97
C PRO A 163 -2.16 10.22 1.44
N ASP A 164 -3.48 10.31 1.24
CA ASP A 164 -4.26 11.51 1.56
C ASP A 164 -4.47 11.69 3.07
N ASP A 165 -4.55 10.58 3.82
CA ASP A 165 -4.59 10.62 5.29
C ASP A 165 -3.25 11.10 5.88
N LEU A 166 -2.14 10.68 5.26
CA LEU A 166 -0.80 11.12 5.67
C LEU A 166 -0.61 12.62 5.42
N ALA A 167 -1.02 13.12 4.25
CA ALA A 167 -0.98 14.55 3.95
C ALA A 167 -1.79 15.37 4.96
N THR A 168 -2.99 14.90 5.32
CA THR A 168 -3.83 15.57 6.33
C THR A 168 -3.17 15.56 7.72
N SER A 169 -2.50 14.47 8.08
CA SER A 169 -1.81 14.34 9.37
C SER A 169 -0.53 15.18 9.48
N ASP A 170 0.23 15.32 8.39
CA ASP A 170 1.43 16.15 8.35
C ASP A 170 1.06 17.64 8.33
N VAL A 171 0.02 18.03 7.58
CA VAL A 171 -0.52 19.40 7.65
C VAL A 171 -1.05 19.72 9.05
N ALA A 172 -1.75 18.79 9.70
CA ALA A 172 -2.21 19.00 11.08
C ALA A 172 -1.05 19.13 12.08
N ARG A 173 0.04 18.37 11.89
CA ARG A 173 1.26 18.48 12.70
C ARG A 173 2.01 19.78 12.44
N ASP A 174 2.15 20.19 11.18
CA ASP A 174 2.79 21.44 10.81
C ASP A 174 1.99 22.65 11.31
N VAL A 175 0.65 22.61 11.25
CA VAL A 175 -0.21 23.62 11.87
C VAL A 175 -0.06 23.61 13.39
N ALA A 176 -0.03 22.44 14.04
CA ALA A 176 0.20 22.35 15.48
C ALA A 176 1.60 22.85 15.91
N ALA A 177 2.62 22.65 15.08
CA ALA A 177 3.98 23.13 15.31
C ALA A 177 4.17 24.62 14.96
N ALA A 178 3.41 25.13 13.99
CA ALA A 178 3.49 26.52 13.50
C ALA A 178 2.59 27.50 14.28
N VAL A 179 1.74 27.04 15.20
CA VAL A 179 1.04 27.91 16.15
C VAL A 179 1.91 28.09 17.39
N PRO A 180 2.61 29.23 17.57
CA PRO A 180 3.33 29.50 18.79
C PRO A 180 2.30 29.90 19.85
N GLY A 181 2.10 29.04 20.84
CA GLY A 181 1.55 29.37 22.16
C GLY A 181 0.39 30.37 22.18
N VAL A 182 -0.80 29.95 21.76
CA VAL A 182 -2.02 30.56 22.34
C VAL A 182 -2.18 29.94 23.72
N GLY A 183 -1.64 30.63 24.73
CA GLY A 183 -1.75 30.24 26.11
C GLY A 183 -3.21 30.19 26.53
N PHE A 184 -3.75 28.98 26.68
CA PHE A 184 -4.96 28.78 27.47
C PHE A 184 -4.55 28.59 28.92
N ALA A 185 -4.87 29.60 29.72
CA ALA A 185 -4.71 29.61 31.16
C ALA A 185 -5.39 28.39 31.81
N ALA A 186 -4.69 27.76 32.75
CA ALA A 186 -5.30 26.95 33.79
C ALA A 186 -5.46 27.80 35.07
N PRO A 187 -6.31 27.42 36.05
CA PRO A 187 -7.44 26.50 36.04
C PRO A 187 -8.74 27.19 36.55
N GLY A 188 -9.90 26.61 36.24
CA GLY A 188 -11.13 26.93 36.99
C GLY A 188 -12.24 27.63 36.20
N HIS A 189 -12.84 26.92 35.24
CA HIS A 189 -14.28 27.01 35.00
C HIS A 189 -14.70 25.78 34.21
N ALA A 190 -15.55 24.95 34.80
CA ALA A 190 -16.17 23.83 34.09
C ALA A 190 -17.24 24.38 33.13
N PRO A 191 -17.15 24.14 31.80
CA PRO A 191 -18.27 24.44 30.91
C PRO A 191 -19.36 23.39 31.11
N MET A 192 -20.58 23.85 31.38
CA MET A 192 -21.75 23.02 31.63
C MET A 192 -22.12 22.16 30.40
N PRO A 193 -22.59 20.90 30.58
CA PRO A 193 -22.99 20.05 29.47
C PRO A 193 -24.34 20.49 28.89
N ILE A 194 -24.36 20.69 27.56
CA ILE A 194 -25.59 20.86 26.77
C ILE A 194 -26.30 19.49 26.69
N PRO A 195 -27.58 19.37 27.07
CA PRO A 195 -28.30 18.10 26.99
C PRO A 195 -28.68 17.78 25.54
N SER A 196 -28.39 16.54 25.11
CA SER A 196 -28.94 15.97 23.88
C SER A 196 -29.59 14.63 24.18
N THR A 197 -30.86 14.47 23.80
CA THR A 197 -31.66 13.25 24.03
C THR A 197 -31.65 12.39 22.76
N VAL A 198 -31.36 11.10 22.89
CA VAL A 198 -31.46 10.12 21.81
C VAL A 198 -32.26 8.92 22.33
N PHE A 199 -33.40 8.61 21.69
CA PHE A 199 -34.30 7.49 22.01
C PHE A 199 -34.75 7.38 23.49
N GLY A 200 -35.27 8.47 24.07
CA GLY A 200 -36.04 8.42 25.33
C GLY A 200 -35.24 8.13 26.61
N ARG A 201 -33.90 8.07 26.55
CA ARG A 201 -33.02 8.03 27.74
C ARG A 201 -31.88 9.04 27.59
N SER A 202 -31.52 9.70 28.69
CA SER A 202 -30.47 10.73 28.76
C SER A 202 -29.09 10.08 28.77
N ALA A 203 -28.18 10.49 27.87
CA ALA A 203 -26.80 10.02 27.83
C ALA A 203 -25.84 11.19 27.53
N ARG A 204 -24.74 11.31 28.30
CA ARG A 204 -23.69 12.33 28.13
C ARG A 204 -22.44 11.72 27.47
N ARG A 205 -21.90 12.38 26.43
CA ARG A 205 -20.69 11.98 25.68
C ARG A 205 -19.43 12.68 26.22
N TYR A 206 -18.32 11.96 26.33
CA TYR A 206 -16.98 12.53 26.42
C TYR A 206 -16.06 11.94 25.34
N ALA A 207 -15.59 12.84 24.47
CA ALA A 207 -14.45 12.79 23.57
C ALA A 207 -14.22 11.55 22.66
N HIS A 208 -14.14 10.30 23.13
CA HIS A 208 -13.83 9.14 22.26
C HIS A 208 -14.36 7.78 22.73
N LEU A 209 -15.22 7.71 23.76
CA LEU A 209 -15.75 6.43 24.25
C LEU A 209 -17.23 6.57 24.63
N ALA A 210 -18.05 5.62 24.16
CA ALA A 210 -19.43 5.46 24.61
C ALA A 210 -19.47 4.31 25.62
N VAL A 211 -19.71 4.63 26.89
CA VAL A 211 -19.91 3.64 27.96
C VAL A 211 -21.41 3.44 28.13
N ILE A 212 -21.87 2.20 27.98
CA ILE A 212 -23.24 1.78 28.26
C ILE A 212 -23.24 1.23 29.68
N ASP A 213 -24.03 1.83 30.60
CA ASP A 213 -24.24 1.27 31.93
C ASP A 213 -25.07 -0.03 31.83
N GLY A 214 -24.38 -1.17 31.87
CA GLY A 214 -24.97 -2.50 32.00
C GLY A 214 -25.07 -2.91 33.46
N GLY A 215 -26.16 -2.50 34.13
CA GLY A 215 -26.53 -3.00 35.46
C GLY A 215 -27.40 -4.26 35.37
N ARG A 216 -26.96 -5.33 36.04
CA ARG A 216 -27.67 -6.60 36.27
C ARG A 216 -29.12 -6.41 36.72
N HIS A 217 -30.02 -7.20 36.16
CA HIS A 217 -30.89 -8.12 36.90
C HIS A 217 -31.13 -9.36 36.05
#